data_AF-A0A1S6XMW2-F1
#
_entry.id   AF-A0A1S6XMW2-F1
#
_cell.length_a   1.000
_cell.length_b   1.000
_cell.length_c   1.000
_cell.angle_alpha   90.00
_cell.angle_beta   90.00
_cell.angle_gamma   90.00
#
_symmetry.space_group_name_H-M   'P 1'
#
loop_
_entity.id
_entity.type
_entity.pdbx_description
1 polymer ?
#
loop_
_entity_poly.entity_id
_entity_poly.type
_entity_poly.pdbx_seq_one_letter_code
_entity_poly.pdbx_strand_id
1 'polypeptide(L)' 'MKKWQDIKKVVLVYSGGLDTSIILKWLQSKLGVKVVTFTA' A
#
# COMPACT_ATOMS: atom_id res chain seq x y z
N MET A 1 -6.58 9.32 18.81
CA MET A 1 -6.12 9.67 17.44
C MET A 1 -6.32 8.45 16.53
N LYS A 2 -7.35 8.42 15.67
CA LYS A 2 -7.60 7.33 14.70
C LYS A 2 -7.42 7.88 13.29
N LYS A 3 -6.22 7.80 12.72
CA LYS A 3 -5.92 8.38 11.39
C LYS A 3 -6.11 7.42 10.21
N TRP A 4 -6.31 6.13 10.46
CA TRP A 4 -6.22 5.10 9.40
C TRP A 4 -7.44 4.18 9.28
N GLN A 5 -8.46 4.31 10.14
CA GLN A 5 -9.60 3.37 10.16
C GLN A 5 -10.52 3.48 8.94
N ASP A 6 -10.48 4.59 8.20
CA ASP A 6 -11.39 4.80 7.06
C ASP A 6 -10.72 4.57 5.69
N ILE A 7 -9.42 4.26 5.65
CA ILE A 7 -8.73 4.03 4.38
C ILE A 7 -9.09 2.63 3.89
N LYS A 8 -9.93 2.57 2.85
CA LYS A 8 -10.38 1.31 2.24
C LYS A 8 -9.51 0.88 1.06
N LYS A 9 -8.85 1.83 0.39
CA LYS A 9 -8.07 1.58 -0.84
C LYS A 9 -6.92 2.57 -0.97
N VAL A 10 -5.78 2.08 -1.46
CA VAL A 10 -4.57 2.89 -1.72
C VAL A 10 -4.08 2.60 -3.14
N VAL A 11 -3.64 3.64 -3.85
CA VAL A 11 -2.92 3.51 -5.11
C VAL A 11 -1.43 3.68 -4.82
N LEU A 12 -0.61 2.72 -5.26
CA LEU A 12 0.84 2.71 -5.06
C LEU A 12 1.53 2.80 -6.43
N VAL A 13 2.38 3.80 -6.64
CA VAL A 13 3.32 3.78 -7.75
C VAL A 13 4.38 2.73 -7.43
N TYR A 14 4.45 1.68 -8.25
CA TYR A 14 5.25 0.49 -7.99
C TYR A 14 6.27 0.35 -9.12
N SER A 15 7.56 0.45 -8.79
CA SER A 15 8.66 0.33 -9.73
C SER A 15 9.17 -1.10 -9.89
N GLY A 16 8.71 -2.04 -9.06
CA GLY A 16 9.27 -3.39 -8.97
C GLY A 16 10.51 -3.51 -8.08
N GLY A 17 11.01 -2.39 -7.54
CA GLY A 17 12.15 -2.38 -6.61
C GLY A 17 11.82 -2.98 -5.24
N LEU A 18 12.86 -3.37 -4.50
CA LEU A 18 12.75 -3.93 -3.16
C LEU A 18 11.95 -3.02 -2.22
N ASP A 19 12.25 -1.72 -2.22
CA ASP A 19 11.56 -0.74 -1.38
C ASP A 19 10.05 -0.70 -1.65
N THR A 20 9.66 -0.63 -2.92
CA THR A 20 8.24 -0.61 -3.31
C THR A 20 7.53 -1.93 -3.01
N SER A 21 8.27 -3.05 -3.05
CA SER A 21 7.76 -4.38 -2.69
C SER A 21 7.51 -4.52 -1.20
N ILE A 22 8.41 -3.97 -0.38
CA ILE A 22 8.25 -3.92 1.08
C ILE A 22 7.05 -3.05 1.46
N ILE A 23 6.91 -1.86 0.84
CA ILE A 23 5.79 -0.95 1.09
C ILE A 23 4.45 -1.61 0.73
N LEU A 24 4.37 -2.30 -0.41
CA LEU A 24 3.17 -3.05 -0.81
C LEU A 24 2.74 -4.04 0.29
N LYS A 25 3.69 -4.86 0.78
CA LYS A 25 3.40 -5.88 1.79
C LYS A 25 3.07 -5.27 3.15
N TRP A 26 3.70 -4.16 3.51
CA TRP A 26 3.43 -3.43 4.74
C TRP A 26 2.01 -2.86 4.75
N LEU A 27 1.57 -2.22 3.66
CA LEU A 27 0.22 -1.67 3.53
C LEU A 27 -0.85 -2.76 3.67
N GLN A 28 -0.61 -3.92 3.07
CA GLN A 28 -1.52 -5.07 3.20
C GLN A 28 -1.54 -5.65 4.62
N SER A 29 -0.37 -5.82 5.26
CA SER A 29 -0.28 -6.48 6.58
C SER A 29 -0.63 -5.59 7.77
N LYS A 30 -0.28 -4.30 7.72
CA LYS A 30 -0.51 -3.37 8.83
C LYS A 30 -1.84 -2.67 8.76
N LEU A 31 -2.32 -2.36 7.55
CA LEU A 31 -3.55 -1.60 7.37
C LEU A 31 -4.71 -2.46 6.82
N GLY A 32 -4.44 -3.65 6.29
CA GLY A 32 -5.50 -4.53 5.75
C GLY A 32 -6.23 -3.93 4.55
N VAL A 33 -5.61 -2.96 3.88
CA VAL A 33 -6.25 -2.17 2.81
C VAL A 33 -6.00 -2.79 1.45
N LYS A 34 -6.94 -2.56 0.53
CA LYS A 34 -6.75 -2.93 -0.87
C LYS A 34 -5.75 -1.99 -1.53
N VAL A 35 -4.64 -2.52 -2.01
CA VAL A 35 -3.62 -1.75 -2.75
C VAL A 35 -3.77 -2.02 -4.25
N VAL A 36 -3.79 -0.98 -5.06
CA VAL A 36 -3.71 -1.06 -6.52
C VAL A 36 -2.39 -0.45 -6.95
N THR A 37 -1.56 -1.21 -7.66
CA THR A 37 -0.26 -0.73 -8.13
C THR A 37 -0.36 -0.15 -9.53
N PHE A 38 0.29 0.99 -9.74
CA PHE A 38 0.55 1.55 -11.06
C PHE A 38 2.04 1.42 -11.36
N THR A 39 2.36 0.77 -12.48
CA THR A 39 3.73 0.66 -13.02
C THR A 39 3.73 1.34 -14.39
N ALA A 40 4.81 2.07 -14.69
CA ALA A 40 5.11 2.52 -16.05
C ALA A 40 6.05 1.52 -16.72
#